data_AF-A0A553DCE6-F1
#
_entry.id   AF-A0A553DCE6-F1
#
_cell.length_a   1.000
_cell.length_b   1.000
_cell.length_c   1.000
_cell.angle_alpha   90.00
_cell.angle_beta   90.00
_cell.angle_gamma   90.00
#
_symmetry.space_group_name_H-M   'P 1'
#
loop_
_entity.id
_entity.type
_entity.pdbx_description
1 polymer ?
#
loop_
_entity_poly.entity_id
_entity_poly.type
_entity_poly.pdbx_seq_one_letter_code
_entity_poly.pdbx_strand_id
1 'polypeptide(L)'
;MEEQYENGHQLKDFVETHNLMNRNSIVNFNSIVSITTANNKITNRKIEVMVSFDNYNSLGLVTFLESDIDTSLFPTVFEANWQKMEHIENEFLKISDIHKKNPLIGEYTVKITPLEKIRD
;
A
#
# COMPACT_ATOMS: atom_id res chain seq x y z
N MET A 1 -16.78 1.83 -11.14
CA MET A 1 -17.42 2.01 -9.82
C MET A 1 -17.24 0.75 -8.99
N GLU A 2 -17.60 -0.44 -9.49
CA GLU A 2 -17.37 -1.73 -8.80
C GLU A 2 -15.90 -2.00 -8.43
N GLU A 3 -14.94 -1.77 -9.34
CA GLU A 3 -13.52 -2.02 -9.07
C GLU A 3 -12.95 -1.17 -7.92
N GLN A 4 -13.44 0.06 -7.74
CA GLN A 4 -12.98 0.93 -6.65
C GLN A 4 -13.43 0.39 -5.29
N TYR A 5 -14.71 -0.02 -5.21
CA TYR A 5 -15.26 -0.65 -4.01
C TYR A 5 -14.54 -1.95 -3.67
N GLU A 6 -14.07 -2.70 -4.67
CA GLU A 6 -13.27 -3.91 -4.46
C GLU A 6 -11.90 -3.57 -3.85
N ASN A 7 -11.18 -2.59 -4.38
CA ASN A 7 -9.87 -2.19 -3.84
C ASN A 7 -9.96 -1.77 -2.36
N GLY A 8 -10.98 -0.99 -2.01
CA GLY A 8 -11.25 -0.58 -0.63
C GLY A 8 -11.54 -1.77 0.29
N HIS A 9 -12.35 -2.73 -0.19
CA HIS A 9 -12.60 -3.97 0.55
C HIS A 9 -11.34 -4.80 0.74
N GLN A 10 -10.53 -4.98 -0.30
CA GLN A 10 -9.27 -5.74 -0.25
C GLN A 10 -8.28 -5.11 0.75
N LEU A 11 -8.16 -3.78 0.75
CA LEU A 11 -7.33 -3.07 1.71
C LEU A 11 -7.85 -3.20 3.15
N LYS A 12 -9.17 -3.07 3.34
CA LYS A 12 -9.80 -3.24 4.66
C LYS A 12 -9.65 -4.67 5.18
N ASP A 13 -9.91 -5.66 4.34
CA ASP A 13 -9.78 -7.08 4.65
C ASP A 13 -8.34 -7.45 5.02
N PHE A 14 -7.35 -6.93 4.30
CA PHE A 14 -5.94 -7.04 4.68
C PHE A 14 -5.67 -6.50 6.09
N VAL A 15 -6.14 -5.28 6.39
CA VAL A 15 -5.95 -4.66 7.70
C VAL A 15 -6.65 -5.45 8.80
N GLU A 16 -7.87 -5.93 8.58
CA GLU A 16 -8.66 -6.70 9.56
C GLU A 16 -8.08 -8.09 9.78
N THR A 17 -7.72 -8.81 8.72
CA THR A 17 -7.15 -10.17 8.77
C THR A 17 -5.84 -10.22 9.57
N HIS A 18 -5.00 -9.21 9.42
CA HIS A 18 -3.75 -9.09 10.18
C HIS A 18 -3.91 -8.37 11.52
N ASN A 19 -5.15 -8.14 11.96
CA ASN A 19 -5.50 -7.45 13.20
C ASN A 19 -4.81 -6.08 13.35
N LEU A 20 -4.58 -5.36 12.24
CA LEU A 20 -3.80 -4.12 12.19
C LEU A 20 -4.61 -2.88 12.61
N MET A 21 -5.95 -2.95 12.63
CA MET A 21 -6.80 -1.84 13.03
C MET A 21 -6.51 -1.34 14.44
N ASN A 22 -6.52 -0.01 14.60
CA ASN A 22 -6.56 0.70 15.88
C ASN A 22 -7.84 1.55 15.96
N ARG A 23 -8.04 2.26 17.06
CA ARG A 23 -9.30 3.00 17.31
C ARG A 23 -9.54 4.21 16.39
N ASN A 24 -8.53 4.63 15.62
CA ASN A 24 -8.50 5.97 15.01
C ASN A 24 -8.54 5.99 13.48
N SER A 25 -9.06 4.95 12.81
CA SER A 25 -9.12 4.85 11.32
C SER A 25 -7.76 5.01 10.59
N ILE A 26 -6.66 5.14 11.33
CA ILE A 26 -5.29 5.33 10.83
C ILE A 26 -4.43 4.27 11.48
N VAL A 27 -4.00 3.31 10.67
CA VAL A 27 -3.23 2.15 11.06
C VAL A 27 -1.75 2.38 10.74
N ASN A 28 -0.86 2.00 11.66
CA ASN A 28 0.58 2.12 11.45
C ASN A 28 1.30 0.83 11.89
N PHE A 29 2.08 0.24 10.99
CA PHE A 29 2.75 -1.04 11.18
C PHE A 29 4.06 -1.14 10.39
N ASN A 30 4.98 -1.94 10.90
CA ASN A 30 6.15 -2.38 10.15
C ASN A 30 5.74 -3.47 9.16
N SER A 31 6.38 -3.48 8.00
CA SER A 31 6.14 -4.47 6.95
C SER A 31 7.42 -4.82 6.20
N ILE A 32 7.43 -5.94 5.50
CA ILE A 32 8.39 -6.26 4.44
C ILE A 32 7.75 -5.87 3.11
N VAL A 33 8.40 -4.96 2.39
CA VAL A 33 7.91 -4.43 1.12
C VAL A 33 8.87 -4.78 0.00
N SER A 34 8.29 -5.20 -1.13
CA SER A 34 8.99 -5.25 -2.42
C SER A 34 8.27 -4.37 -3.41
N ILE A 35 9.02 -3.52 -4.13
CA ILE A 35 8.50 -2.63 -5.17
C ILE A 35 9.22 -3.00 -6.46
N THR A 36 8.47 -3.28 -7.52
CA THR A 36 9.00 -3.44 -8.88
C THR A 36 8.37 -2.36 -9.73
N THR A 37 9.19 -1.54 -10.39
CA THR A 37 8.76 -0.56 -11.39
C THR A 37 9.27 -0.97 -12.76
N ALA A 38 9.01 -0.18 -13.80
CA ALA A 38 9.45 -0.51 -15.16
C ALA A 38 10.98 -0.70 -15.26
N ASN A 39 11.74 0.08 -14.48
CA ASN A 39 13.21 0.11 -14.59
C ASN A 39 13.94 -0.21 -13.28
N ASN A 40 13.24 -0.27 -12.14
CA ASN A 40 13.87 -0.38 -10.84
C ASN A 40 13.20 -1.43 -9.96
N LYS A 41 13.91 -1.90 -8.93
CA LYS A 41 13.39 -2.88 -7.98
C LYS A 41 13.95 -2.67 -6.57
N ILE A 42 13.06 -2.71 -5.58
CA ILE A 42 13.35 -2.88 -4.16
C ILE A 42 12.82 -4.26 -3.75
N THR A 43 13.61 -5.04 -3.02
CA THR A 43 13.22 -6.40 -2.60
C THR A 43 13.35 -6.55 -1.09
N ASN A 44 12.30 -7.06 -0.47
CA ASN A 44 12.23 -7.45 0.94
C ASN A 44 12.79 -6.41 1.92
N ARG A 45 12.47 -5.13 1.69
CA ARG A 45 12.90 -4.04 2.54
C ARG A 45 11.94 -3.88 3.71
N LYS A 46 12.44 -3.68 4.94
CA LYS A 46 11.57 -3.36 6.08
C LYS A 46 11.15 -1.90 5.98
N ILE A 47 9.85 -1.63 5.91
CA ILE A 47 9.27 -0.28 5.73
C ILE A 47 8.13 -0.07 6.73
N GLU A 48 8.08 1.12 7.33
CA GLU A 48 6.93 1.58 8.10
C GLU A 48 5.80 2.00 7.14
N VAL A 49 4.62 1.41 7.31
CA VAL A 49 3.46 1.62 6.46
C VAL A 49 2.32 2.20 7.28
N MET A 50 1.78 3.30 6.78
CA MET A 50 0.56 3.92 7.30
C MET A 50 -0.60 3.66 6.34
N VAL A 51 -1.74 3.21 6.88
CA VAL A 51 -3.01 3.08 6.16
C VAL A 51 -4.04 4.00 6.80
N SER A 52 -4.64 4.92 6.05
CA SER A 52 -5.69 5.82 6.52
C SER A 52 -6.99 5.58 5.77
N PHE A 53 -8.09 5.43 6.51
CA PHE A 53 -9.45 5.37 5.98
C PHE A 53 -10.25 6.67 6.21
N ASP A 54 -9.64 7.70 6.81
CA ASP A 54 -10.32 8.92 7.28
C ASP A 54 -10.33 10.08 6.27
N ASN A 55 -9.90 9.83 5.02
CA ASN A 55 -9.82 10.86 4.00
C ASN A 55 -11.18 11.04 3.29
N TYR A 56 -11.62 12.29 3.13
CA TYR A 56 -12.85 12.63 2.42
C TYR A 56 -12.85 12.05 0.98
N ASN A 57 -13.85 11.24 0.65
CA ASN A 57 -13.97 10.48 -0.60
C ASN A 57 -12.83 9.48 -0.89
N SER A 58 -12.07 9.04 0.12
CA SER A 58 -11.06 7.99 -0.05
C SER A 58 -11.55 6.65 0.47
N LEU A 59 -11.42 5.61 -0.35
CA LEU A 59 -11.63 4.23 0.10
C LEU A 59 -10.46 3.65 0.89
N GLY A 60 -9.39 4.44 1.06
CA GLY A 60 -8.21 4.11 1.84
C GLY A 60 -6.92 4.61 1.17
N LEU A 61 -5.97 5.03 1.99
CA LEU A 61 -4.67 5.55 1.55
C LEU A 61 -3.54 4.79 2.24
N VAL A 62 -2.68 4.15 1.47
CA VAL A 62 -1.44 3.50 1.91
C VAL A 62 -0.27 4.44 1.67
N THR A 63 0.56 4.68 2.68
CA THR A 63 1.72 5.56 2.63
C THR A 63 2.94 4.87 3.23
N PHE A 64 4.08 4.95 2.55
CA PHE A 64 5.37 4.48 3.04
C PHE A 64 6.08 5.61 3.80
N LEU A 65 6.36 5.40 5.07
CA LEU A 65 6.99 6.36 5.97
C LEU A 65 8.51 6.16 6.04
N GLU A 66 9.16 6.10 4.88
CA GLU A 66 10.62 5.91 4.79
C GLU A 66 11.25 6.98 3.91
N SER A 67 12.24 7.70 4.46
CA SER A 67 12.77 8.93 3.88
C SER A 67 13.85 8.73 2.82
N ASP A 68 14.38 7.52 2.67
CA ASP A 68 15.49 7.22 1.74
C ASP A 68 15.03 6.48 0.48
N ILE A 69 13.72 6.31 0.29
CA ILE A 69 13.15 5.86 -0.99
C ILE A 69 13.13 7.04 -1.95
N ASP A 70 13.82 6.89 -3.08
CA ASP A 70 13.78 7.87 -4.15
C ASP A 70 12.39 7.86 -4.84
N THR A 71 11.57 8.87 -4.54
CA THR A 71 10.21 9.01 -5.06
C THR A 71 10.16 9.31 -6.56
N SER A 72 11.29 9.64 -7.19
CA SER A 72 11.38 9.76 -8.64
C SER A 72 11.44 8.39 -9.34
N LEU A 73 11.84 7.35 -8.61
CA LEU A 73 12.01 5.98 -9.12
C LEU A 73 10.97 5.00 -8.56
N PHE A 74 10.38 5.29 -7.40
CA PHE A 74 9.41 4.42 -6.72
C PHE A 74 8.22 5.20 -6.17
N PRO A 75 6.98 4.72 -6.37
CA PRO A 75 5.82 5.30 -5.70
C PRO A 75 5.85 4.97 -4.20
N THR A 76 5.42 5.91 -3.37
CA THR A 76 5.34 5.77 -1.91
C THR A 76 3.94 6.03 -1.34
N VAL A 77 2.99 6.43 -2.18
CA VAL A 77 1.62 6.76 -1.81
C VAL A 77 0.66 6.07 -2.78
N PHE A 78 -0.32 5.35 -2.25
CA PHE A 78 -1.27 4.54 -3.01
C PHE A 78 -2.68 4.72 -2.44
N GLU A 79 -3.64 5.09 -3.26
CA GLU A 79 -5.02 5.40 -2.90
C GLU A 79 -6.00 4.38 -3.54
N ALA A 80 -6.72 3.61 -2.72
CA ALA A 80 -7.59 2.52 -3.18
C ALA A 80 -8.62 2.91 -4.26
N ASN A 81 -8.95 4.21 -4.37
CA ASN A 81 -9.77 4.76 -5.44
C ASN A 81 -9.21 4.56 -6.86
N TRP A 82 -7.89 4.44 -7.00
CA TRP A 82 -7.20 4.51 -8.30
C TRP A 82 -6.35 3.29 -8.59
N GLN A 83 -5.62 2.76 -7.60
CA GLN A 83 -4.76 1.60 -7.81
C GLN A 83 -5.52 0.29 -7.62
N LYS A 84 -5.17 -0.72 -8.42
CA LYS A 84 -5.65 -2.08 -8.18
C LYS A 84 -5.01 -2.63 -6.91
N MET A 85 -5.85 -3.08 -5.98
CA MET A 85 -5.41 -3.69 -4.71
C MET A 85 -6.00 -5.09 -4.58
N GLU A 86 -5.17 -6.06 -4.21
CA GLU A 86 -5.56 -7.45 -4.04
C GLU A 86 -4.92 -7.98 -2.74
N HIS A 87 -5.74 -8.46 -1.81
CA HIS A 87 -5.28 -9.20 -0.65
C HIS A 87 -5.12 -10.67 -1.05
N ILE A 88 -3.88 -11.15 -1.09
CA ILE A 88 -3.55 -12.47 -1.63
C ILE A 88 -3.31 -13.44 -0.47
N GLU A 89 -4.06 -14.54 -0.48
CA GLU A 89 -3.87 -15.72 0.38
C GLU A 89 -3.87 -15.42 1.89
N ASN A 90 -4.48 -14.31 2.32
CA ASN A 90 -4.44 -13.82 3.71
C ASN A 90 -3.03 -13.52 4.23
N GLU A 91 -2.06 -13.30 3.33
CA GLU A 91 -0.65 -13.11 3.68
C GLU A 91 -0.12 -11.72 3.35
N PHE A 92 -0.52 -11.14 2.22
CA PHE A 92 0.04 -9.88 1.77
C PHE A 92 -0.93 -9.07 0.91
N LEU A 93 -0.74 -7.76 0.94
CA LEU A 93 -1.40 -6.84 0.02
C LEU A 93 -0.54 -6.66 -1.22
N LYS A 94 -1.13 -6.87 -2.39
CA LYS A 94 -0.55 -6.56 -3.69
C LYS A 94 -1.20 -5.28 -4.23
N ILE A 95 -0.40 -4.32 -4.64
CA ILE A 95 -0.85 -3.08 -5.29
C ILE A 95 -0.21 -3.00 -6.67
N SER A 96 -0.97 -2.69 -7.72
CA SER A 96 -0.43 -2.53 -9.06
C SER A 96 -1.16 -1.46 -9.85
N ASP A 97 -0.43 -0.67 -10.63
CA ASP A 97 -0.96 0.36 -11.53
C ASP A 97 0.15 0.85 -12.48
N ILE A 98 -0.18 1.85 -13.32
CA ILE A 98 0.74 2.54 -14.22
C ILE A 98 0.86 4.00 -13.78
N HIS A 99 2.09 4.44 -13.48
CA HIS A 99 2.36 5.81 -13.05
C HIS A 99 2.37 6.80 -14.23
N LYS A 100 1.17 7.20 -14.68
CA LYS A 100 0.96 8.02 -15.90
C LYS A 100 1.72 9.35 -15.95
N LYS A 101 2.02 9.96 -14.79
CA LYS A 101 2.71 11.26 -14.70
C LYS A 101 4.23 11.16 -14.75
N ASN A 102 4.79 9.99 -14.42
CA ASN A 102 6.24 9.78 -14.35
C ASN A 102 6.58 8.47 -15.08
N PRO A 103 6.95 8.55 -16.38
CA PRO A 103 7.29 7.37 -17.18
C PRO A 103 8.49 6.57 -16.65
N LEU A 104 9.36 7.17 -15.83
CA LEU A 104 10.51 6.45 -15.24
C LEU A 104 10.06 5.38 -14.25
N ILE A 105 8.96 5.63 -13.53
CA ILE A 105 8.28 4.63 -12.71
C ILE A 105 7.52 3.67 -13.64
N GLY A 106 6.72 4.20 -14.57
CA GLY A 106 5.98 3.39 -15.53
C GLY A 106 5.01 2.43 -14.83
N GLU A 107 4.89 1.20 -15.33
CA GLU A 107 4.14 0.13 -14.67
C GLU A 107 4.83 -0.27 -13.37
N TYR A 108 4.05 -0.47 -12.31
CA TYR A 108 4.60 -0.90 -11.04
C TYR A 108 3.73 -1.94 -10.33
N THR A 109 4.39 -2.74 -9.51
CA THR A 109 3.78 -3.71 -8.60
C THR A 109 4.46 -3.63 -7.25
N VAL A 110 3.66 -3.60 -6.20
CA VAL A 110 4.07 -3.52 -4.80
C VAL A 110 3.52 -4.72 -4.06
N LYS A 111 4.36 -5.37 -3.27
CA LYS A 111 3.96 -6.41 -2.31
C LYS A 111 4.25 -5.88 -0.90
N ILE A 112 3.24 -5.90 -0.04
CA ILE A 112 3.32 -5.48 1.36
C ILE A 112 2.96 -6.67 2.24
N THR A 113 3.94 -7.22 2.95
CA THR A 113 3.75 -8.28 3.93
C THR A 113 3.84 -7.66 5.33
N PRO A 114 2.76 -7.64 6.12
CA PRO A 114 2.76 -6.99 7.42
C PRO A 114 3.61 -7.79 8.42
N LEU A 115 4.24 -7.11 9.37
CA LEU A 115 5.03 -7.73 10.43
C LEU A 115 4.41 -7.48 11.81
N GLU A 116 4.43 -6.23 12.27
CA GLU A 116 4.06 -5.85 13.64
C GLU A 116 3.47 -4.44 13.65
N LYS A 117 2.44 -4.21 14.47
CA LYS A 117 1.93 -2.86 14.74
C LYS A 117 2.99 -2.02 15.46
N ILE A 118 3.03 -0.73 15.16
CA ILE A 118 3.95 0.19 15.83
C ILE A 118 3.29 0.89 17.03
N ARG A 119 1.97 1.11 17.02
CA ARG A 119 1.20 1.74 18.11
C ARG A 119 -0.26 1.25 18.13
N ASP A 120 -0.84 1.13 19.33
CA ASP A 120 -2.29 0.99 19.58
C ASP A 120 -2.95 2.37 19.82
#